data_AF-A0A0N0UAB9-F1
#
_entry.id   AF-A0A0N0UAB9-F1
#
_cell.length_a   1.000
_cell.length_b   1.000
_cell.length_c   1.000
_cell.angle_alpha   90.00
_cell.angle_beta   90.00
_cell.angle_gamma   90.00
#
_symmetry.space_group_name_H-M   'P 1'
#
loop_
_entity.id
_entity.type
_entity.pdbx_description
1 polymer ?
#
loop_
_entity_poly.entity_id
_entity_poly.type
_entity_poly.pdbx_seq_one_letter_code
_entity_poly.pdbx_strand_id
1 'polypeptide(L)'
;MKGADALLYIGGADPENRRNLPSKLYDYIGAGRPIIAIVDLDFRVADLIREQDIGIVVPPESPEDVRDAIERIRNGDYRYDPVKGDELTRERSNAVYTDALDRLLTSE
;
A
#
# COMPACT_ATOMS: atom_id res chain seq x y z
N MET A 1 12.62 -9.14 4.42
CA MET A 1 11.82 -9.27 3.18
C MET A 1 12.57 -9.90 2.00
N LYS A 2 13.91 -10.08 2.04
CA LYS A 2 14.60 -10.86 0.99
C LYS A 2 14.03 -12.29 0.93
N GLY A 3 13.50 -12.67 -0.23
CA GLY A 3 12.94 -14.00 -0.51
C GLY A 3 11.41 -14.11 -0.47
N ALA A 4 10.68 -13.06 -0.09
CA ALA A 4 9.21 -13.06 -0.18
C ALA A 4 8.74 -12.63 -1.58
N ASP A 5 7.69 -13.29 -2.08
CA ASP A 5 7.06 -12.97 -3.37
C ASP A 5 6.03 -11.83 -3.25
N ALA A 6 5.41 -11.68 -2.07
CA ALA A 6 4.43 -10.65 -1.75
C ALA A 6 4.54 -10.21 -0.29
N LEU A 7 3.91 -9.08 0.03
CA LEU A 7 3.74 -8.54 1.38
C LEU A 7 2.28 -8.60 1.78
N LEU A 8 2.00 -8.74 3.07
CA LEU A 8 0.63 -8.81 3.59
C LEU A 8 0.35 -7.63 4.52
N TYR A 9 -0.68 -6.85 4.20
CA TYR A 9 -1.23 -5.81 5.06
C TYR A 9 -2.65 -6.21 5.49
N ILE A 10 -2.95 -6.15 6.78
CA ILE A 10 -4.27 -6.45 7.34
C ILE A 10 -4.76 -5.21 8.07
N GLY A 11 -5.78 -4.54 7.50
CA GLY A 11 -6.41 -3.37 8.10
C GLY A 11 -7.87 -3.60 8.53
N GLY A 12 -8.47 -4.72 8.12
CA GLY A 12 -9.83 -5.11 8.52
C GLY A 12 -10.91 -4.18 7.98
N ALA A 13 -12.06 -4.14 8.66
CA ALA A 13 -13.25 -3.38 8.26
C ALA A 13 -13.69 -2.35 9.31
N ASP A 14 -12.81 -2.00 10.26
CA ASP A 14 -13.13 -0.97 11.26
C ASP A 14 -13.27 0.41 10.59
N PRO A 15 -14.43 1.07 10.63
CA PRO A 15 -14.64 2.37 10.00
C PRO A 15 -13.67 3.47 10.45
N GLU A 16 -13.05 3.36 11.63
CA GLU A 16 -12.00 4.28 12.08
C GLU A 16 -10.79 4.28 11.14
N ASN A 17 -10.55 3.17 10.44
CA ASN A 17 -9.47 3.05 9.45
C ASN A 17 -9.82 3.62 8.08
N ARG A 18 -11.05 4.07 7.83
CA ARG A 18 -11.51 4.50 6.49
C ARG A 18 -10.58 5.50 5.81
N ARG A 19 -10.03 6.45 6.58
CA ARG A 19 -9.09 7.47 6.08
C ARG A 19 -7.65 7.27 6.52
N ASN A 20 -7.36 6.19 7.23
CA ASN A 20 -6.03 5.93 7.76
C ASN A 20 -5.09 5.46 6.64
N LEU A 21 -3.89 6.05 6.57
CA LEU A 21 -2.77 5.55 5.79
C LEU A 21 -1.62 5.28 6.77
N PRO A 22 -1.41 4.01 7.17
CA PRO A 22 -0.38 3.70 8.15
C PRO A 22 1.00 3.95 7.54
N SER A 23 1.88 4.60 8.31
CA SER A 23 3.23 4.95 7.87
C SER A 23 4.08 3.73 7.46
N LYS A 24 3.76 2.54 7.98
CA LYS A 24 4.41 1.28 7.62
C LYS A 24 4.16 0.84 6.18
N LEU A 25 3.11 1.36 5.54
CA LEU A 25 2.83 1.09 4.14
C LEU A 25 3.96 1.60 3.22
N TYR A 26 4.62 2.70 3.59
CA TYR A 26 5.77 3.22 2.84
C TYR A 26 7.01 2.32 2.94
N ASP A 27 7.18 1.60 4.05
CA ASP A 27 8.23 0.57 4.15
C ASP A 27 7.94 -0.60 3.19
N TYR A 28 6.66 -0.94 3.02
CA TYR A 28 6.24 -2.04 2.14
C TYR A 28 6.45 -1.68 0.69
N ILE A 29 6.10 -0.45 0.32
CA ILE A 29 6.36 0.11 -1.00
C ILE A 29 7.87 0.08 -1.30
N GLY A 30 8.70 0.58 -0.37
CA GLY A 30 10.16 0.59 -0.53
C GLY A 30 10.80 -0.80 -0.58
N ALA A 31 10.10 -1.86 -0.18
CA ALA A 31 10.60 -3.23 -0.32
C ALA A 31 10.48 -3.78 -1.75
N GLY A 32 9.80 -3.07 -2.67
CA GLY A 32 9.72 -3.41 -4.09
C GLY A 32 9.02 -4.75 -4.33
N ARG A 33 7.93 -5.00 -3.61
CA ARG A 33 7.12 -6.23 -3.72
C ARG A 33 5.63 -5.88 -3.75
N PRO A 34 4.79 -6.65 -4.47
CA PRO A 34 3.35 -6.45 -4.45
C PRO A 34 2.77 -6.64 -3.05
N ILE A 35 1.81 -5.79 -2.70
CA ILE A 35 1.11 -5.83 -1.40
C ILE A 35 -0.24 -6.51 -1.59
N ILE A 36 -0.52 -7.58 -0.84
CA ILE A 36 -1.88 -8.07 -0.63
C ILE A 36 -2.45 -7.31 0.57
N ALA A 37 -3.48 -6.49 0.35
CA ALA A 37 -4.14 -5.75 1.42
C ALA A 37 -5.52 -6.33 1.70
N ILE A 38 -5.70 -6.82 2.93
CA ILE A 38 -6.97 -7.31 3.45
C ILE A 38 -7.63 -6.15 4.22
N VAL A 39 -8.48 -5.41 3.53
CA VAL A 39 -9.13 -4.18 4.00
C VAL A 39 -10.50 -4.03 3.36
N ASP A 40 -11.39 -3.31 4.03
CA ASP A 40 -12.60 -2.80 3.39
C ASP A 40 -12.24 -2.00 2.12
N LEU A 41 -13.02 -2.21 1.06
CA LEU A 41 -12.73 -1.71 -0.28
C LEU A 41 -12.87 -0.19 -0.42
N ASP A 42 -13.58 0.46 0.51
CA ASP A 42 -13.79 1.91 0.59
C ASP A 42 -12.69 2.65 1.38
N PHE A 43 -11.66 1.94 1.86
CA PHE A 43 -10.60 2.54 2.68
C PHE A 43 -9.53 3.22 1.82
N ARG A 44 -8.93 4.28 2.35
CA ARG A 44 -7.84 5.01 1.67
C ARG A 44 -6.63 4.16 1.32
N VAL A 45 -6.35 3.09 2.09
CA VAL A 45 -5.32 2.10 1.72
C VAL A 45 -5.70 1.35 0.45
N ALA A 46 -6.96 0.94 0.30
CA ALA A 46 -7.43 0.22 -0.88
C ALA A 46 -7.29 1.10 -2.13
N ASP A 47 -7.69 2.36 -2.02
CA ASP A 47 -7.55 3.35 -3.09
C ASP A 47 -6.07 3.53 -3.48
N LEU A 48 -5.19 3.79 -2.52
CA LEU A 48 -3.77 4.00 -2.79
C LEU A 48 -3.15 2.79 -3.49
N ILE A 49 -3.45 1.57 -3.05
CA ILE A 49 -2.89 0.36 -3.65
C ILE A 49 -3.33 0.20 -5.11
N ARG A 50 -4.60 0.49 -5.42
CA ARG A 50 -5.15 0.43 -6.79
C ARG A 50 -4.63 1.57 -7.66
N GLU A 51 -4.66 2.80 -7.18
CA GLU A 51 -4.22 4.01 -7.89
C GLU A 51 -2.75 3.91 -8.31
N GLN A 52 -1.92 3.35 -7.45
CA GLN A 52 -0.47 3.23 -7.68
C GLN A 52 -0.08 1.88 -8.32
N ASP A 53 -1.05 0.96 -8.52
CA ASP A 53 -0.82 -0.38 -9.08
C ASP A 53 0.27 -1.16 -8.32
N ILE A 54 0.26 -1.05 -6.99
CA ILE A 54 1.30 -1.61 -6.10
C ILE A 54 0.88 -2.91 -5.40
N GLY A 55 -0.29 -3.47 -5.73
CA GLY A 55 -0.78 -4.67 -5.06
C GLY A 55 -2.21 -5.08 -5.41
N ILE A 56 -2.69 -6.08 -4.67
CA ILE A 56 -4.04 -6.63 -4.79
C ILE A 56 -4.81 -6.31 -3.50
N VAL A 57 -6.00 -5.72 -3.65
CA VAL A 57 -6.91 -5.44 -2.52
C VAL A 57 -7.96 -6.55 -2.44
N VAL A 58 -8.18 -7.06 -1.23
CA VAL A 58 -9.10 -8.15 -0.93
C VAL A 58 -9.98 -7.75 0.26
N PRO A 59 -11.31 -7.99 0.21
CA PRO A 59 -12.17 -7.67 1.34
C PRO A 59 -11.96 -8.67 2.52
N PRO A 60 -12.08 -8.23 3.79
CA PRO A 60 -11.77 -9.08 4.95
C PRO A 60 -12.68 -10.30 5.11
N GLU A 61 -13.90 -10.25 4.56
CA GLU A 61 -14.90 -11.30 4.64
C GLU A 61 -14.70 -12.43 3.62
N SER A 62 -13.72 -12.34 2.72
CA SER A 62 -13.51 -13.29 1.62
C SER A 62 -12.14 -13.97 1.67
N PRO A 63 -11.98 -15.06 2.44
CA PRO A 63 -10.77 -15.89 2.42
C PRO A 63 -10.46 -16.46 1.03
N GLU A 64 -11.49 -16.72 0.21
CA GLU A 64 -11.36 -17.19 -1.17
C GLU A 64 -10.59 -16.19 -2.04
N ASP A 65 -10.91 -14.90 -1.92
CA ASP A 65 -10.20 -13.85 -2.67
C ASP A 65 -8.75 -13.70 -2.19
N VAL A 66 -8.46 -13.96 -0.90
CA VAL A 66 -7.08 -13.98 -0.38
C VAL A 66 -6.30 -15.13 -1.02
N ARG A 67 -6.88 -16.32 -1.08
CA ARG A 67 -6.29 -17.47 -1.77
C ARG A 67 -5.99 -17.10 -3.21
N ASP A 68 -6.98 -16.61 -3.94
CA ASP A 68 -6.84 -16.31 -5.37
C ASP A 68 -5.78 -15.22 -5.62
N ALA A 69 -5.67 -14.21 -4.74
CA ALA A 69 -4.59 -13.23 -4.79
C ALA A 69 -3.20 -13.87 -4.63
N ILE A 70 -3.04 -14.79 -3.67
CA ILE A 70 -1.79 -15.53 -3.47
C ILE A 70 -1.46 -16.37 -4.71
N GLU A 71 -2.44 -17.07 -5.27
CA GLU A 71 -2.23 -17.92 -6.45
C GLU A 71 -1.80 -17.11 -7.67
N ARG A 72 -2.45 -15.96 -7.91
CA ARG A 72 -2.09 -15.06 -9.02
C ARG A 72 -0.65 -14.58 -8.93
N ILE A 73 -0.18 -14.24 -7.73
CA ILE A 73 1.23 -13.82 -7.54
C ILE A 73 2.15 -15.02 -7.74
N ARG A 74 1.86 -16.16 -7.10
CA ARG A 74 2.67 -17.38 -7.17
C ARG A 74 2.83 -17.91 -8.60
N ASN A 75 1.76 -17.86 -9.38
CA ASN A 75 1.74 -18.37 -10.76
C ASN A 75 2.31 -17.35 -11.78
N GLY A 76 2.57 -16.10 -11.36
CA GLY A 76 3.04 -15.03 -12.25
C GLY A 76 1.95 -14.33 -13.07
N ASP A 77 0.68 -14.55 -12.73
CA ASP A 77 -0.48 -13.90 -13.34
C ASP A 77 -0.67 -12.44 -12.88
N TYR A 78 0.07 -12.03 -11.85
CA TYR A 78 0.19 -10.64 -11.40
C TYR A 78 1.59 -10.10 -11.72
N ARG A 79 1.67 -9.06 -12.56
CA ARG A 79 2.93 -8.38 -12.88
C ARG A 79 3.04 -7.09 -12.09
N TYR A 80 3.99 -7.08 -11.15
CA TYR A 80 4.33 -5.90 -10.36
C TYR A 80 5.49 -5.14 -11.03
N ASP A 81 5.36 -3.82 -11.15
CA ASP A 81 6.45 -2.93 -11.54
C ASP A 81 7.01 -2.20 -10.31
N PRO A 82 8.24 -2.54 -9.86
CA PRO A 82 8.84 -1.93 -8.68
C PRO A 82 9.15 -0.44 -8.82
N VAL A 83 9.21 0.10 -10.05
CA VAL A 83 9.49 1.51 -10.29
C VAL A 83 8.30 2.40 -9.90
N LYS A 84 7.07 1.85 -9.90
CA LYS A 84 5.85 2.60 -9.56
C LYS A 84 5.76 3.02 -8.09
N GLY A 85 6.56 2.43 -7.21
CA GLY A 85 6.58 2.76 -5.77
C GLY A 85 7.63 3.79 -5.34
N ASP A 86 8.58 4.13 -6.22
CA ASP A 86 9.82 4.80 -5.80
C ASP A 86 9.58 6.26 -5.36
N GLU A 87 8.54 6.90 -5.90
CA GLU A 87 8.11 8.26 -5.53
C GLU A 87 7.46 8.34 -4.14
N LEU A 88 6.93 7.22 -3.63
CA LEU A 88 6.17 7.14 -2.38
C LEU A 88 7.02 6.63 -1.20
N THR A 89 8.33 6.47 -1.39
CA THR A 89 9.24 6.04 -0.32
C THR A 89 9.14 6.96 0.90
N ARG A 90 9.37 6.40 2.10
CA ARG A 90 9.29 7.15 3.37
C ARG A 90 10.17 8.40 3.37
N GLU A 91 11.33 8.32 2.74
CA GLU A 91 12.26 9.44 2.60
C GLU A 91 11.67 10.59 1.78
N ARG A 92 11.05 10.29 0.63
CA ARG A 92 10.40 11.30 -0.21
C ARG A 92 9.12 11.86 0.40
N SER A 93 8.29 11.00 1.00
CA SER A 93 7.07 11.44 1.70
C SER A 93 7.40 12.38 2.86
N ASN A 94 8.45 12.12 3.63
CA ASN A 94 8.91 13.02 4.69
C ASN A 94 9.39 14.36 4.13
N ALA A 95 10.12 14.36 3.02
CA ALA A 95 10.56 15.61 2.38
C ALA A 95 9.38 16.49 1.94
N VAL A 96 8.30 15.89 1.43
CA VAL A 96 7.06 16.62 1.08
C VAL A 96 6.40 17.21 2.33
N TYR A 97 6.34 16.47 3.44
CA TYR A 97 5.79 17.01 4.69
C TYR A 97 6.61 18.19 5.22
N THR A 98 7.94 18.09 5.17
CA THR A 98 8.84 19.19 5.57
C THR A 98 8.62 20.41 4.69
N ASP A 99 8.61 20.26 3.37
CA ASP A 99 8.39 21.38 2.44
C ASP A 99 7.01 22.04 2.64
N ALA A 100 5.96 21.25 2.87
CA ALA A 100 4.63 21.78 3.16
C ALA A 100 4.58 22.57 4.49
N LEU A 101 5.25 22.08 5.54
CA LEU A 101 5.38 22.77 6.81
C LEU A 101 6.19 24.06 6.67
N ASP A 102 7.32 24.01 5.96
CA ASP A 102 8.18 25.17 5.72
C ASP A 102 7.39 26.26 5.00
N ARG A 103 6.61 25.91 3.97
CA ARG A 103 5.73 26.87 3.27
C ARG A 103 4.71 27.50 4.20
N LEU A 104 4.07 26.73 5.08
CA LEU A 104 3.12 27.28 6.06
C LEU A 104 3.79 28.21 7.07
N LEU A 105 5.04 27.93 7.44
CA LEU A 105 5.81 28.73 8.41
C LEU A 105 6.48 29.97 7.80
N THR A 106 6.73 29.97 6.49
CA THR A 106 7.34 31.11 5.75
C THR A 106 6.33 31.93 4.94
N SER A 107 5.04 31.59 5.01
CA SER A 107 3.95 32.42 4.51
C SER A 107 3.63 33.53 5.52
N GLU A 108 4.38 34.64 5.48
CA GLU A 108 3.94 35.95 6.01
C GLU A 108 3.32 36.82 4.90
#